data_AF-A0A6J4GJ02-F1
#
_entry.id   AF-A0A6J4GJ02-F1
#
_cell.length_a   1.000
_cell.length_b   1.000
_cell.length_c   1.000
_cell.angle_alpha   90.00
_cell.angle_beta   90.00
_cell.angle_gamma   90.00
#
_symmetry.space_group_name_H-M   'P 1'
#
loop_
_entity.id
_entity.type
_entity.pdbx_description
1 polymer ?
#
loop_
_entity_poly.entity_id
_entity_poly.type
_entity_poly.pdbx_seq_one_letter_code
_entity_poly.pdbx_strand_id
1 'polypeptide(L)'
;MILLLQMSTTLFFNDKKTFHFSALASYEINGKKKDTDIKTGDLLSIEGGLGKTFYMMNAEKTAPKGILNAGLIYYLQYKVTNDQIPVPVFGTIETDKDRVGGIGAEVNYFHIGCSTSAGFRWIAEVEAINRFQGNTFFLTLAHVFSFKKK
;
A
#
# COMPACT_ATOMS: atom_id res chain seq x y z
N MET A 1 -9.11 16.44 -15.35
CA MET A 1 -7.71 16.53 -14.89
C MET A 1 -7.68 16.00 -13.47
N ILE A 2 -6.75 15.09 -13.18
CA ILE A 2 -6.58 14.49 -11.86
C ILE A 2 -5.22 14.96 -11.35
N LEU A 3 -5.18 15.54 -10.16
CA LEU A 3 -3.94 15.97 -9.51
C LEU A 3 -3.70 15.08 -8.30
N LEU A 4 -2.56 14.38 -8.29
CA LEU A 4 -2.17 13.49 -7.20
C LEU A 4 -1.00 14.12 -6.44
N LEU A 5 -1.18 14.38 -5.15
CA LEU A 5 -0.15 14.87 -4.24
C LEU A 5 0.25 13.75 -3.30
N GLN A 6 1.54 13.46 -3.17
CA GLN A 6 2.04 12.36 -2.33
C GLN A 6 3.14 12.85 -1.40
N MET A 7 3.09 12.43 -0.15
CA MET A 7 4.11 12.68 0.85
C MET A 7 4.41 11.40 1.61
N SER A 8 5.67 10.98 1.63
CA SER A 8 6.11 9.77 2.33
C SER A 8 7.20 10.07 3.35
N THR A 9 7.17 9.37 4.46
CA THR A 9 8.26 9.35 5.44
C THR A 9 8.66 7.91 5.74
N THR A 10 9.94 7.68 6.01
CA THR A 10 10.45 6.38 6.45
C THR A 10 11.45 6.60 7.57
N LEU A 11 11.15 6.03 8.73
CA LEU A 11 11.95 6.13 9.94
C LEU A 11 12.62 4.79 10.23
N PHE A 12 13.90 4.81 10.57
CA PHE A 12 14.65 3.63 10.98
C PHE A 12 15.00 3.77 12.46
N PHE A 13 14.58 2.81 13.28
CA PHE A 13 14.74 2.91 14.74
C PHE A 13 16.03 2.31 15.28
N ASN A 14 16.80 1.61 14.44
CA ASN A 14 18.00 0.89 14.86
C ASN A 14 19.20 1.33 14.02
N ASP A 15 20.40 1.36 14.61
CA ASP A 15 21.65 1.73 13.91
C ASP A 15 21.92 0.83 12.71
N LYS A 16 21.51 -0.45 12.82
CA LYS A 16 21.59 -1.44 11.73
C LYS A 16 20.52 -1.25 10.65
N LYS A 17 19.65 -0.25 10.78
CA LYS A 17 18.51 0.07 9.89
C LYS A 17 17.63 -1.12 9.58
N THR A 18 17.55 -2.08 10.50
CA THR A 18 16.77 -3.31 10.34
C THR A 18 15.29 -3.08 10.58
N PHE A 19 14.95 -2.19 11.51
CA PHE A 19 13.57 -1.90 11.88
C PHE A 19 13.15 -0.57 11.26
N HIS A 20 12.09 -0.58 10.47
CA HIS A 20 11.62 0.57 9.72
C HIS A 20 10.12 0.75 9.86
N PHE A 21 9.72 2.01 9.94
CA PHE A 21 8.33 2.44 9.81
C PHE A 21 8.22 3.36 8.61
N SER A 22 7.33 3.05 7.69
CA SER A 22 7.01 3.89 6.55
C SER A 22 5.56 4.33 6.61
N ALA A 23 5.31 5.60 6.30
CA ALA A 23 3.97 6.13 6.11
C ALA A 23 3.96 6.99 4.84
N LEU A 24 2.89 6.85 4.05
CA LEU A 24 2.62 7.54 2.81
C LEU A 24 1.22 8.14 2.92
N ALA A 25 1.11 9.44 2.77
CA ALA A 25 -0.17 10.12 2.56
C ALA A 25 -0.26 10.55 1.10
N SER A 26 -1.39 10.26 0.48
CA SER A 26 -1.69 10.66 -0.89
C SER A 26 -3.05 11.32 -0.97
N TYR A 27 -3.12 12.47 -1.62
CA TYR A 27 -4.33 13.25 -1.82
C TYR A 27 -4.59 13.38 -3.31
N GLU A 28 -5.71 12.85 -3.76
CA GLU A 28 -6.13 12.86 -5.15
C GLU A 28 -7.27 13.84 -5.35
N ILE A 29 -6.98 14.91 -6.10
CA ILE A 29 -7.95 15.94 -6.48
C ILE A 29 -8.53 15.56 -7.84
N ASN A 30 -9.82 15.25 -7.84
CA ASN A 30 -10.53 14.86 -9.06
C ASN A 30 -11.25 16.08 -9.66
N GLY A 31 -10.75 16.57 -10.79
CA GLY A 31 -11.38 17.65 -11.53
C GLY A 31 -12.70 17.23 -12.21
N LYS A 32 -13.55 18.22 -12.52
CA LYS A 32 -14.83 18.03 -13.21
C LYS A 32 -14.65 17.26 -14.52
N LYS A 33 -15.52 16.28 -14.80
CA LYS A 33 -15.59 15.67 -16.14
C LYS A 33 -16.11 16.73 -17.13
N LYS A 34 -15.49 16.80 -18.32
CA LYS A 34 -15.97 17.65 -19.41
C LYS A 34 -17.37 17.15 -19.81
N ASP A 35 -18.33 18.06 -19.94
CA ASP A 35 -19.71 17.81 -20.39
C ASP A 35 -20.66 17.10 -19.38
N THR A 36 -20.37 17.13 -18.07
CA THR A 36 -21.35 16.68 -17.05
C THR A 36 -21.20 17.45 -15.74
N ASP A 37 -22.30 17.76 -15.04
CA ASP A 37 -22.29 18.48 -13.75
C ASP A 37 -21.92 17.59 -12.55
N ILE A 38 -21.16 16.52 -12.79
CA ILE A 38 -20.77 15.53 -11.78
C ILE A 38 -19.34 15.86 -11.34
N LYS A 39 -19.18 16.27 -10.08
CA LYS A 39 -17.87 16.32 -9.40
C LYS A 39 -17.69 15.04 -8.59
N THR A 40 -16.69 14.24 -8.96
CA THR A 40 -16.21 13.14 -8.11
C THR A 40 -15.51 13.74 -6.90
N GLY A 41 -15.82 13.25 -5.69
CA GLY A 41 -15.11 13.66 -4.48
C GLY A 41 -13.61 13.33 -4.54
N ASP A 42 -12.80 14.21 -3.95
CA ASP A 42 -11.39 14.01 -3.65
C ASP A 42 -11.18 12.81 -2.69
N LEU A 43 -10.11 12.05 -2.94
CA LEU A 43 -9.70 10.91 -2.13
C LEU A 43 -8.43 11.22 -1.35
N LEU A 44 -8.42 10.84 -0.06
CA LEU A 44 -7.23 10.81 0.77
C LEU A 44 -6.93 9.35 1.10
N SER A 45 -5.74 8.89 0.72
CA SER A 45 -5.25 7.56 1.04
C SER A 45 -4.00 7.67 1.90
N ILE A 46 -4.04 7.08 3.08
CA ILE A 46 -2.93 6.98 4.02
C ILE A 46 -2.52 5.52 4.07
N GLU A 47 -1.32 5.21 3.64
CA GLU A 47 -0.76 3.86 3.64
C GLU A 47 0.49 3.84 4.49
N GLY A 48 0.85 2.68 5.01
CA GLY A 48 2.06 2.55 5.78
C GLY A 48 2.35 1.14 6.19
N GLY A 49 3.45 0.99 6.91
CA GLY A 49 3.88 -0.30 7.38
C GLY A 49 5.03 -0.20 8.36
N LEU A 50 5.10 -1.20 9.23
CA LEU A 50 6.17 -1.40 10.17
C LEU A 50 6.83 -2.74 9.86
N GLY A 51 8.09 -2.69 9.44
CA GLY A 51 8.82 -3.86 8.99
C GLY A 51 10.15 -4.06 9.71
N LYS A 52 10.58 -5.31 9.73
CA LYS A 52 11.90 -5.72 10.18
C LYS A 52 12.59 -6.54 9.11
N THR A 53 13.78 -6.11 8.75
CA THR A 53 14.69 -6.80 7.84
C THR A 53 15.64 -7.68 8.64
N PHE A 54 15.65 -8.98 8.30
CA PHE A 54 16.52 -10.00 8.84
C PHE A 54 17.50 -10.45 7.75
N TYR A 55 18.80 -10.33 8.03
CA TYR A 55 19.85 -10.81 7.15
C TYR A 55 20.19 -12.26 7.52
N MET A 56 19.85 -13.20 6.64
CA MET A 56 20.19 -14.62 6.81
C MET A 56 21.62 -14.84 6.35
N MET A 57 22.55 -15.03 7.28
CA MET A 57 23.96 -15.25 6.99
C MET A 57 24.24 -16.69 6.52
N ASN A 58 25.31 -16.86 5.74
CA ASN A 58 25.82 -18.18 5.36
C ASN A 58 26.42 -18.92 6.57
N ALA A 59 26.66 -20.24 6.46
CA ALA A 59 27.23 -21.08 7.52
C ALA A 59 28.55 -20.52 8.09
N GLU A 60 29.33 -19.86 7.24
CA GLU A 60 30.62 -19.22 7.59
C GLU A 60 30.46 -17.80 8.19
N LYS A 61 29.24 -17.27 8.28
CA LYS A 61 28.91 -15.90 8.76
C LYS A 61 29.62 -14.74 8.04
N THR A 62 30.23 -15.01 6.89
CA THR A 62 31.00 -14.05 6.09
C THR A 62 30.13 -13.19 5.18
N ALA A 63 28.99 -13.70 4.71
CA ALA A 63 28.08 -12.97 3.81
C ALA A 63 26.60 -13.36 4.02
N PRO A 64 25.65 -12.46 3.72
CA PRO A 64 24.22 -12.77 3.70
C PRO A 64 23.89 -13.67 2.51
N LYS A 65 23.24 -14.80 2.80
CA LYS A 65 22.66 -15.73 1.82
C LYS A 65 21.27 -15.26 1.35
N GLY A 66 20.54 -14.56 2.22
CA GLY A 66 19.22 -14.01 1.90
C GLY A 66 18.80 -12.89 2.82
N ILE A 67 17.77 -12.18 2.40
CA ILE A 67 17.15 -11.06 3.11
C ILE A 67 15.69 -11.43 3.31
N LEU A 68 15.26 -11.50 4.56
CA LEU A 68 13.86 -11.69 4.92
C LEU A 68 13.35 -10.38 5.51
N ASN A 69 12.39 -9.74 4.86
CA ASN A 69 11.64 -8.64 5.41
C ASN A 69 10.30 -9.18 5.91
N ALA A 70 9.93 -8.87 7.14
CA ALA A 70 8.61 -9.19 7.67
C ALA A 70 8.06 -7.96 8.38
N GLY A 71 6.79 -7.65 8.14
CA GLY A 71 6.18 -6.45 8.67
C GLY A 71 4.67 -6.52 8.72
N LEU A 72 4.10 -5.51 9.38
CA LEU A 72 2.69 -5.20 9.33
C LEU A 72 2.49 -4.05 8.36
N ILE A 73 1.42 -4.09 7.59
CA ILE A 73 1.03 -3.03 6.68
C ILE A 73 -0.36 -2.54 7.07
N TYR A 74 -0.64 -1.28 6.78
CA TYR A 74 -1.96 -0.73 6.90
C TYR A 74 -2.23 0.22 5.74
N TYR A 75 -3.49 0.34 5.38
CA TYR A 75 -3.95 1.38 4.48
C TYR A 75 -5.31 1.87 4.96
N LEU A 76 -5.52 3.16 4.83
CA LEU A 76 -6.75 3.85 5.14
C LEU A 76 -7.08 4.67 3.91
N GLN A 77 -8.28 4.51 3.37
CA GLN A 77 -8.76 5.36 2.30
C GLN A 77 -10.03 6.03 2.76
N TYR A 78 -9.99 7.35 2.78
CA TYR A 78 -11.10 8.22 3.15
C TYR A 78 -11.49 9.05 1.94
N LYS A 79 -12.78 9.07 1.64
CA LYS A 79 -13.35 10.07 0.74
C LYS A 79 -13.51 11.38 1.52
N VAL A 80 -12.72 12.40 1.18
CA VAL A 80 -12.66 13.65 1.98
C VAL A 80 -13.78 14.61 1.59
N THR A 81 -14.25 14.56 0.35
CA THR A 81 -15.35 15.40 -0.13
C THR A 81 -16.54 14.55 -0.59
N ASN A 82 -17.74 14.99 -0.23
CA ASN A 82 -18.99 14.37 -0.66
C ASN A 82 -19.13 14.49 -2.18
N ASP A 83 -19.59 13.42 -2.84
CA ASP A 83 -20.00 13.51 -4.24
C ASP A 83 -21.16 14.50 -4.35
N GLN A 84 -20.97 15.58 -5.09
CA GLN A 84 -22.08 16.46 -5.47
C GLN A 84 -22.66 15.91 -6.77
N ILE A 85 -23.71 15.09 -6.65
CA ILE A 85 -24.55 14.70 -7.78
C ILE A 85 -25.79 15.61 -7.72
N PRO A 86 -25.91 16.63 -8.59
CA PRO A 86 -27.14 17.40 -8.70
C PRO A 86 -28.23 16.50 -9.29
N VAL A 87 -29.13 16.01 -8.44
CA VAL A 87 -30.33 15.27 -8.87
C VAL A 87 -31.47 16.28 -9.06
N PRO A 88 -32.11 16.40 -10.23
CA PRO A 88 -33.07 17.48 -10.53
C PRO A 88 -34.35 17.48 -9.67
N VAL A 89 -34.60 16.45 -8.86
CA VAL A 89 -35.91 16.21 -8.22
C VAL A 89 -35.86 16.16 -6.69
N PHE A 90 -34.71 15.92 -6.05
CA PHE A 90 -34.65 15.66 -4.59
C PHE A 90 -33.58 16.43 -3.80
N GLY A 91 -32.87 17.40 -4.41
CA GLY A 91 -31.76 18.09 -3.76
C GLY A 91 -30.46 17.28 -3.73
N THR A 92 -29.41 17.82 -3.10
CA THR A 92 -28.11 17.17 -2.90
C THR A 92 -28.26 15.97 -1.96
N ILE A 93 -28.13 14.76 -2.50
CA ILE A 93 -28.06 13.54 -1.69
C ILE A 93 -26.65 13.45 -1.11
N GLU A 94 -26.51 13.84 0.15
CA GLU A 94 -25.30 13.65 0.93
C GLU A 94 -25.21 12.17 1.30
N THR A 95 -24.55 11.38 0.44
CA THR A 95 -24.28 9.96 0.73
C THR A 95 -23.19 9.87 1.79
N ASP A 96 -23.33 8.96 2.76
CA ASP A 96 -22.32 8.72 3.80
C ASP A 96 -20.92 8.56 3.19
N LYS A 97 -19.94 9.24 3.78
CA LYS A 97 -18.55 9.28 3.28
C LYS A 97 -17.94 7.87 3.28
N ASP A 98 -17.62 7.36 2.10
CA ASP A 98 -16.97 6.05 1.95
C ASP A 98 -15.61 6.04 2.67
N ARG A 99 -15.40 5.03 3.53
CA ARG A 99 -14.13 4.76 4.19
C ARG A 99 -13.78 3.28 4.19
N VAL A 100 -12.49 2.96 4.08
CA VAL A 100 -11.90 1.68 4.55
C VAL A 100 -10.74 2.02 5.43
N GLY A 101 -10.54 1.16 6.41
CA GLY A 101 -9.18 0.71 6.69
C GLY A 101 -8.93 -0.69 6.16
N GLY A 102 -7.67 -1.05 6.11
CA GLY A 102 -7.25 -2.42 6.13
C GLY A 102 -5.91 -2.53 6.82
N ILE A 103 -5.74 -3.63 7.52
CA ILE A 103 -4.51 -3.98 8.22
C ILE A 103 -4.05 -5.33 7.71
N GLY A 104 -2.75 -5.53 7.67
CA GLY A 104 -2.19 -6.68 7.02
C GLY A 104 -0.82 -7.03 7.53
N ALA A 105 -0.33 -8.16 7.05
CA ALA A 105 1.04 -8.59 7.24
C ALA A 105 1.69 -8.78 5.89
N GLU A 106 2.96 -8.44 5.82
CA GLU A 106 3.78 -8.66 4.65
C GLU A 106 5.04 -9.41 5.05
N VAL A 107 5.43 -10.38 4.24
CA VAL A 107 6.74 -11.01 4.31
C VAL A 107 7.33 -11.08 2.91
N ASN A 108 8.56 -10.60 2.75
CA ASN A 108 9.30 -10.71 1.51
C ASN A 108 10.63 -11.39 1.78
N TYR A 109 10.87 -12.48 1.08
CA TYR A 109 12.13 -13.19 1.07
C TYR A 109 12.86 -12.91 -0.25
N PHE A 110 14.12 -12.52 -0.16
CA PHE A 110 15.02 -12.39 -1.30
C PHE A 110 16.25 -13.27 -1.11
N HIS A 111 16.47 -14.19 -2.03
CA HIS A 111 17.64 -15.04 -2.07
C HIS A 111 18.70 -14.44 -2.99
N ILE A 112 19.85 -14.05 -2.43
CA ILE A 112 20.89 -13.31 -3.15
C ILE A 112 21.57 -14.21 -4.19
N GLY A 113 21.86 -15.48 -3.83
CA GLY A 113 22.62 -16.39 -4.70
C GLY A 113 21.96 -16.71 -6.05
N CYS A 114 20.63 -16.69 -6.11
CA CYS A 114 19.86 -16.98 -7.32
C CYS A 114 18.96 -15.80 -7.73
N SER A 115 19.16 -14.61 -7.13
CA SER A 115 18.38 -13.39 -7.40
C SER A 115 16.86 -13.65 -7.49
N THR A 116 16.35 -14.47 -6.57
CA THR A 116 14.93 -14.86 -6.52
C THR A 116 14.27 -14.18 -5.35
N SER A 117 13.13 -13.54 -5.56
CA SER A 117 12.25 -13.04 -4.51
C SER A 117 10.95 -13.84 -4.43
N ALA A 118 10.46 -14.01 -3.21
CA ALA A 118 9.13 -14.49 -2.89
C ALA A 118 8.53 -13.55 -1.86
N GLY A 119 7.46 -12.86 -2.25
CA GLY A 119 6.67 -11.97 -1.39
C GLY A 119 5.33 -12.59 -1.09
N PHE A 120 4.89 -12.51 0.15
CA PHE A 120 3.53 -12.80 0.56
C PHE A 120 2.99 -11.62 1.33
N ARG A 121 1.82 -11.13 0.93
CA ARG A 121 1.15 -10.02 1.57
C ARG A 121 -0.30 -10.41 1.82
N TRP A 122 -0.72 -10.32 3.07
CA TRP A 122 -2.10 -10.52 3.47
C TRP A 122 -2.64 -9.20 3.99
N ILE A 123 -3.86 -8.86 3.58
CA ILE A 123 -4.58 -7.66 3.98
C ILE A 123 -5.98 -8.08 4.39
N ALA A 124 -6.39 -7.70 5.59
CA ALA A 124 -7.75 -7.78 6.07
C ALA A 124 -8.36 -6.37 6.05
N GLU A 125 -9.43 -6.19 5.30
CA GLU A 125 -10.16 -4.93 5.28
C GLU A 125 -11.02 -4.80 6.54
N VAL A 126 -10.89 -3.67 7.23
CA VAL A 126 -11.63 -3.34 8.45
C VAL A 126 -12.36 -2.01 8.27
N GLU A 127 -13.54 -1.86 8.87
CA GLU A 127 -14.33 -0.62 8.78
C GLU A 127 -14.70 -0.17 7.36
N ALA A 128 -14.92 -1.12 6.44
CA ALA A 128 -15.40 -0.78 5.11
C ALA A 128 -16.89 -0.39 5.18
N ILE A 129 -17.21 0.86 4.86
CA ILE A 129 -18.59 1.38 4.71
C ILE A 129 -18.86 1.50 3.21
N ASN A 130 -20.04 1.05 2.76
CA ASN A 130 -20.48 0.99 1.35
C ASN A 130 -19.62 0.16 0.38
N ARG A 131 -18.76 -0.72 0.89
CA ARG A 131 -18.02 -1.71 0.08
C ARG A 131 -17.95 -3.08 0.75
N PHE A 132 -17.57 -4.09 -0.02
CA PHE A 132 -17.30 -5.43 0.49
C PHE A 132 -16.08 -5.44 1.41
N GLN A 133 -16.21 -6.08 2.57
CA GLN A 133 -15.10 -6.39 3.48
C GLN A 133 -14.55 -7.77 3.14
N GLY A 134 -13.23 -7.89 3.01
CA GLY A 134 -12.60 -9.15 2.66
C GLY A 134 -11.17 -9.31 3.15
N ASN A 135 -10.68 -10.54 3.00
CA ASN A 135 -9.28 -10.87 3.15
C ASN A 135 -8.66 -11.03 1.77
N THR A 136 -7.65 -10.22 1.47
CA THR A 136 -6.91 -10.30 0.22
C THR A 136 -5.52 -10.87 0.49
N PHE A 137 -5.15 -11.88 -0.30
CA PHE A 137 -3.85 -12.52 -0.25
C PHE A 137 -3.13 -12.29 -1.57
N PHE A 138 -1.89 -11.81 -1.49
CA PHE A 138 -1.01 -11.60 -2.62
C PHE A 138 0.22 -12.48 -2.45
N LEU A 139 0.51 -13.26 -3.49
CA LEU A 139 1.74 -14.01 -3.61
C LEU A 139 2.50 -13.48 -4.82
N THR A 140 3.73 -13.02 -4.60
CA THR A 140 4.61 -12.47 -5.61
C THR A 140 5.84 -13.35 -5.72
N LEU A 141 6.13 -13.88 -6.91
CA LEU A 141 7.35 -14.62 -7.17
C LEU A 141 8.08 -13.90 -8.29
N ALA A 142 9.33 -13.51 -8.06
CA ALA A 142 10.18 -12.93 -9.11
C ALA A 142 11.52 -13.65 -9.15
N HIS A 143 12.00 -13.92 -10.35
CA HIS A 143 13.30 -14.54 -10.57
C HIS A 143 14.02 -13.76 -11.67
N VAL A 144 15.24 -13.30 -11.37
CA VAL A 144 16.06 -12.59 -12.37
C VAL A 144 16.84 -13.61 -13.18
N PHE A 145 16.39 -13.85 -14.41
CA PHE A 145 17.15 -14.64 -15.37
C PHE A 145 18.31 -13.82 -15.93
N SER A 146 19.54 -14.25 -15.68
CA SER A 146 20.74 -13.68 -16.31
C SER A 146 21.26 -14.65 -17.35
N PHE A 147 21.18 -14.26 -18.63
CA PHE A 147 21.74 -15.03 -19.76
C PHE A 147 23.23 -14.73 -20.02
N LYS A 148 23.95 -14.14 -19.06
CA LYS A 148 25.40 -14.03 -19.20
C LYS A 148 26.02 -15.43 -19.09
N LYS A 149 26.44 -15.98 -20.24
CA LYS A 149 27.42 -17.06 -20.30
C LYS A 149 28.63 -16.63 -19.45
N LYS A 150 28.91 -17.40 -18.39
CA LYS A 150 30.22 -17.37 -17.72
C LYS A 150 31.28 -17.91 -18.67
#